data_AF-A0A271LF27-F1
#
_entry.id   AF-A0A271LF27-F1
#
_cell.length_a   1.000
_cell.length_b   1.000
_cell.length_c   1.000
_cell.angle_alpha   90.00
_cell.angle_beta   90.00
_cell.angle_gamma   90.00
#
_symmetry.space_group_name_H-M   'P 1'
#
loop_
_entity.id
_entity.type
_entity.pdbx_description
1 polymer ?
#
loop_
_entity_poly.entity_id
_entity_poly.type
_entity_poly.pdbx_seq_one_letter_code
_entity_poly.pdbx_strand_id
1 'polypeptide(L)' 'MESIETLNKARQAILAAGFSRLEYLELRADNDLAPIDAFNRLARLLVAAWLGQTRLIDNVEVGSPKRSVQAFKEVAA' A
#
# COMPACT_ATOMS: atom_id res chain seq x y z
N MET A 1 -16.30 -2.77 2.75
CA MET A 1 -16.24 -4.12 3.35
C MET A 1 -15.19 -5.00 2.67
N GLU A 2 -15.15 -5.04 1.34
CA GLU A 2 -14.17 -5.79 0.54
C GLU A 2 -12.69 -5.44 0.83
N SER A 3 -12.34 -4.16 0.97
CA SER A 3 -10.96 -3.73 1.20
C SER A 3 -10.37 -4.21 2.55
N ILE A 4 -11.20 -4.34 3.59
CA ILE A 4 -10.75 -4.82 4.91
C ILE A 4 -10.35 -6.30 4.83
N GLU A 5 -11.14 -7.11 4.12
CA GLU A 5 -10.84 -8.52 3.91
C GLU A 5 -9.56 -8.71 3.10
N THR A 6 -9.38 -7.94 2.02
CA THR A 6 -8.15 -7.95 1.22
C THR A 6 -6.93 -7.58 2.05
N LEU A 7 -7.02 -6.53 2.89
CA LEU A 7 -5.94 -6.15 3.79
C LEU A 7 -5.62 -7.28 4.78
N ASN A 8 -6.63 -7.94 5.37
CA ASN A 8 -6.41 -9.05 6.29
C ASN A 8 -5.71 -10.25 5.61
N LYS A 9 -6.08 -10.60 4.38
CA LYS A 9 -5.39 -11.64 3.59
C LYS A 9 -3.93 -11.26 3.33
N ALA A 10 -3.66 -10.01 2.97
CA ALA A 10 -2.31 -9.52 2.78
C ALA A 10 -1.48 -9.56 4.08
N ARG A 11 -2.08 -9.22 5.24
CA ARG A 11 -1.41 -9.37 6.54
C ARG A 11 -0.97 -10.82 6.79
N GLN A 12 -1.87 -11.78 6.55
CA GLN A 12 -1.57 -13.21 6.73
C GLN A 12 -0.46 -13.67 5.79
N ALA A 13 -0.50 -13.24 4.52
CA ALA A 13 0.53 -13.58 3.54
C ALA A 13 1.92 -13.06 3.94
N ILE A 14 2.01 -11.82 4.44
CA ILE A 14 3.29 -11.24 4.90
C ILE A 14 3.85 -12.04 6.08
N LEU A 15 3.02 -12.37 7.07
CA LEU A 15 3.47 -13.16 8.23
C LEU A 15 3.89 -14.59 7.80
N ALA A 16 3.13 -15.23 6.91
CA ALA A 16 3.47 -16.55 6.37
C ALA A 16 4.78 -16.55 5.55
N ALA A 17 5.17 -15.41 4.98
CA ALA A 17 6.43 -15.24 4.25
C ALA A 17 7.67 -15.10 5.16
N GLY A 18 7.52 -15.13 6.49
CA GLY A 18 8.63 -15.12 7.45
C GLY A 18 8.92 -13.77 8.10
N PHE A 19 8.05 -12.77 7.91
CA PHE A 19 8.12 -11.54 8.70
C PHE A 19 7.66 -11.82 10.13
N SER A 20 8.46 -11.42 11.12
CA SER A 20 8.23 -11.71 12.54
C SER A 20 7.11 -10.85 13.13
N ARG A 21 6.92 -9.64 12.60
CA ARG A 21 5.94 -8.67 13.07
C ARG A 21 5.52 -7.73 11.96
N LEU A 22 4.22 -7.48 11.85
CA LEU A 22 3.66 -6.42 11.01
C LEU A 22 3.23 -5.27 11.92
N GLU A 23 3.84 -4.09 11.76
CA GLU A 23 3.46 -2.90 12.54
C GLU A 23 2.22 -2.24 11.97
N TYR A 24 2.20 -2.01 10.66
CA TYR A 24 1.03 -1.50 9.97
C TYR A 24 0.97 -2.04 8.54
N LEU A 25 -0.26 -2.10 8.02
CA LEU A 25 -0.58 -2.27 6.60
C LEU A 25 -1.87 -1.49 6.38
N GLU A 26 -1.78 -0.33 5.75
CA GLU A 26 -2.89 0.63 5.72
C GLU A 26 -3.09 1.21 4.33
N LEU A 27 -4.35 1.41 3.97
CA LEU A 27 -4.73 2.14 2.77
C LEU A 27 -5.07 3.57 3.18
N ARG A 28 -4.30 4.54 2.66
CA ARG A 28 -4.44 5.97 2.96
C ARG A 28 -4.53 6.78 1.68
N ALA A 29 -5.01 8.01 1.78
CA ALA A 29 -4.97 8.91 0.64
C ALA A 29 -3.55 9.31 0.26
N ASP A 30 -3.32 9.46 -1.04
CA ASP A 30 -2.01 9.80 -1.58
C ASP A 30 -1.53 11.20 -1.17
N ASN A 31 -2.44 12.17 -1.08
CA ASN A 31 -2.11 13.58 -0.89
C ASN A 31 -1.95 13.99 0.58
N ASP A 32 -2.69 13.35 1.50
CA ASP A 32 -2.82 13.80 2.89
C ASP A 32 -2.75 12.68 3.94
N LEU A 33 -2.59 11.42 3.53
CA LEU A 33 -2.57 10.23 4.38
C LEU A 33 -3.81 10.04 5.27
N ALA A 34 -4.90 10.75 5.00
CA ALA A 34 -6.14 10.55 5.71
C ALA A 34 -6.68 9.12 5.43
N PRO A 35 -7.41 8.53 6.39
CA PRO A 35 -8.08 7.25 6.17
C PRO A 35 -8.94 7.28 4.90
N ILE A 36 -9.00 6.14 4.21
CA ILE A 36 -9.91 5.93 3.09
C ILE A 36 -10.84 4.77 3.41
N ASP A 37 -12.12 5.09 3.57
CA ASP A 37 -13.17 4.09 3.81
C ASP A 37 -13.81 3.62 2.48
N ALA A 38 -13.72 4.44 1.43
CA ALA A 38 -14.22 4.16 0.10
C ALA A 38 -13.22 4.62 -0.96
N PHE A 39 -12.94 3.77 -1.95
CA PHE A 39 -11.91 3.99 -2.97
C PHE A 39 -12.34 5.05 -4.01
N ASN A 40 -12.40 6.32 -3.60
CA ASN A 40 -12.91 7.44 -4.39
C ASN A 40 -11.83 8.44 -4.82
N ARG A 41 -10.57 8.20 -4.44
CA ARG A 41 -9.40 9.03 -4.74
C ARG A 41 -8.15 8.16 -4.86
N LEU A 42 -7.07 8.73 -5.39
CA LEU A 42 -5.76 8.08 -5.40
C LEU A 42 -5.34 7.75 -3.98
N ALA A 43 -4.81 6.54 -3.81
CA ALA A 43 -4.45 6.01 -2.50
C ALA A 43 -3.03 5.46 -2.50
N ARG A 44 -2.49 5.25 -1.31
CA ARG A 44 -1.24 4.56 -1.02
C ARG A 44 -1.56 3.37 -0.14
N LEU A 45 -1.02 2.20 -0.48
CA LEU A 45 -0.90 1.09 0.45
C LEU A 45 0.46 1.22 1.13
N LEU A 46 0.49 1.43 2.44
CA LEU A 46 1.71 1.58 3.21
C LEU A 46 1.91 0.37 4.10
N VAL A 47 3.15 -0.09 4.24
CA VAL A 47 3.52 -1.23 5.11
C VAL A 47 4.76 -0.93 5.94
N ALA A 48 4.78 -1.44 7.18
CA ALA A 48 5.98 -1.61 7.97
C ALA A 48 5.99 -3.00 8.59
N ALA A 49 7.06 -3.75 8.35
CA ALA A 49 7.21 -5.13 8.82
C ALA A 49 8.66 -5.40 9.26
N TRP A 50 8.81 -6.36 10.16
CA TRP A 50 10.10 -6.79 10.69
C TRP A 50 10.52 -8.11 10.06
N LEU A 51 11.74 -8.16 9.52
CA LEU A 51 12.39 -9.38 9.07
C LEU A 51 13.60 -9.63 9.99
N GLY A 52 13.44 -10.58 10.91
CA GLY A 52 14.38 -10.74 12.02
C GLY A 52 14.40 -9.48 12.89
N GLN A 53 15.55 -8.79 12.93
CA GLN A 53 15.76 -7.52 13.66
C GLN A 53 15.72 -6.29 12.75
N THR A 54 15.50 -6.46 11.45
CA THR A 54 15.48 -5.37 10.48
C THR A 54 14.05 -4.89 10.26
N ARG A 55 13.81 -3.59 10.43
CA ARG A 55 12.53 -2.95 10.12
C ARG A 55 12.53 -2.47 8.67
N LEU A 56 11.63 -3.02 7.86
CA LEU A 56 11.43 -2.64 6.47
C LEU A 56 10.16 -1.82 6.34
N ILE A 57 10.21 -0.79 5.51
CA ILE A 57 9.04 0.00 5.11
C ILE A 57 8.96 0.00 3.59
N ASP A 58 7.73 0.01 3.09
CA ASP A 58 7.48 0.25 1.68
C ASP A 58 6.08 0.86 1.49
N ASN A 59 5.83 1.42 0.32
CA ASN A 59 4.52 1.88 -0.10
C ASN A 59 4.31 1.69 -1.59
N VAL A 60 3.05 1.49 -2.00
CA VAL A 60 2.68 1.46 -3.42
C VAL A 60 1.45 2.33 -3.67
N GLU A 61 1.46 2.99 -4.83
CA GLU A 61 0.31 3.70 -5.36
C GLU A 61 -0.82 2.73 -5.68
N VAL A 62 -2.05 3.07 -5.28
CA VAL A 62 -3.27 2.34 -5.59
C VAL A 62 -4.22 3.32 -6.27
N GLY A 63 -4.53 3.05 -7.53
CA GLY A 63 -5.33 3.91 -8.40
C GLY A 63 -5.46 3.28 -9.78
N SER A 64 -6.59 3.53 -10.45
CA SER A 64 -7.04 2.87 -11.69
C SER A 64 -5.94 2.68 -12.75
N PRO A 65 -6.02 1.63 -13.60
CA PRO A 65 -4.90 1.06 -14.40
C PRO A 65 -4.31 1.95 -15.52
N LYS A 66 -4.59 3.26 -15.52
CA LYS A 66 -4.10 4.22 -16.50
C LYS A 66 -3.35 5.36 -15.82
N ARG A 67 -2.14 5.09 -15.31
CA ARG A 67 -1.18 6.18 -15.01
C ARG A 67 0.29 5.79 -15.06
N SER A 68 0.61 4.50 -14.98
CA SER A 68 2.00 4.01 -14.97
C SER A 68 2.78 4.16 -16.28
N VAL A 69 2.14 4.56 -17.40
CA VAL A 69 2.82 4.76 -18.71
C VAL A 69 2.71 6.20 -19.24
N GLN A 70 1.82 7.05 -18.68
CA GLN A 70 1.60 8.40 -19.22
C GLN A 70 2.53 9.45 -18.58
N ALA A 71 2.84 9.32 -17.28
CA ALA A 71 3.62 10.32 -16.54
C ALA A 71 5.08 10.48 -17.02
N PHE A 72 5.67 9.44 -17.62
CA PHE A 72 7.01 9.54 -18.21
C PHE A 72 7.04 10.32 -19.54
N LYS A 73 5.90 10.54 -20.21
CA LYS A 73 5.85 11.28 -21.48
C LYS A 73 5.71 12.79 -21.31
N GLU A 74 5.18 13.26 -20.18
CA GLU A 74 4.92 14.69 -19.96
C GLU A 74 6.14 15.47 -19.46
N VAL A 75 7.14 14.81 -18.86
CA VAL A 75 8.40 15.45 -18.43
C VAL A 75 9.44 15.49 -19.57
N ALA A 76 9.21 14.74 -20.65
CA ALA A 76 10.10 14.66 -21.81
C ALA A 76 9.62 15.50 -23.02
N ALA A 77 8.66 16.42 -22.80
CA ALA A 77 8.11 17.32 -23.81
C ALA A 77 8.50 18.78 -23.55
#